data_AF-A0A848XT96-F1
#
_entry.id   AF-A0A848XT96-F1
#
_cell.length_a   1.000
_cell.length_b   1.000
_cell.length_c   1.000
_cell.angle_alpha   90.00
_cell.angle_beta   90.00
_cell.angle_gamma   90.00
#
_symmetry.space_group_name_H-M   'P 1'
#
loop_
_entity.id
_entity.type
_entity.pdbx_description
1 polymer ?
#
loop_
_entity_poly.entity_id
_entity_poly.type
_entity_poly.pdbx_seq_one_letter_code
_entity_poly.pdbx_strand_id
1 'polypeptide(L)'
;MAFGLPEEEALKAVTINAAEFMGIEDRVGSLEPGKQATLLITTGTPLDMTSDIEQAYIQGREIDMMDIQKFFFEKYMTKVQQRQRVVS
;
A
#
# COMPACT_ATOMS: atom_id res chain seq x y z
N MET A 1 -15.26 -4.88 -9.24
CA MET A 1 -15.16 -4.71 -10.71
C MET A 1 -15.18 -3.22 -11.02
N ALA A 2 -14.00 -2.62 -11.24
CA ALA A 2 -13.93 -1.28 -11.82
C ALA A 2 -14.34 -1.38 -13.30
N PHE A 3 -15.20 -0.47 -13.73
CA PHE A 3 -15.91 -0.49 -15.00
C PHE A 3 -14.96 -0.50 -16.21
N GLY A 4 -14.77 -1.66 -16.85
CA GLY A 4 -14.28 -1.79 -18.24
C GLY A 4 -12.79 -1.58 -18.51
N LEU A 5 -12.02 -0.99 -17.58
CA LEU A 5 -10.57 -0.80 -17.76
C LEU A 5 -9.80 -2.06 -17.34
N PRO A 6 -8.90 -2.61 -18.18
CA PRO A 6 -8.00 -3.69 -17.78
C PRO A 6 -7.17 -3.30 -16.56
N GLU A 7 -6.90 -4.24 -15.67
CA GLU A 7 -6.18 -4.00 -14.42
C GLU A 7 -4.80 -3.38 -14.63
N GLU A 8 -4.07 -3.85 -15.64
CA GLU A 8 -2.76 -3.29 -16.00
C GLU A 8 -2.85 -1.82 -16.40
N GLU A 9 -3.87 -1.44 -17.17
CA GLU A 9 -4.07 -0.05 -17.58
C GLU A 9 -4.58 0.83 -16.43
N ALA A 10 -5.38 0.27 -15.54
CA ALA A 10 -5.75 0.95 -14.29
C ALA A 10 -4.52 1.22 -13.42
N LEU A 11 -3.57 0.28 -13.37
CA LEU A 11 -2.33 0.45 -12.61
C LEU A 11 -1.42 1.51 -13.25
N LYS A 12 -1.27 1.49 -14.58
CA LYS A 12 -0.51 2.53 -15.31
C LYS A 12 -1.13 3.92 -15.13
N ALA A 13 -2.47 4.00 -15.13
CA ALA A 13 -3.19 5.26 -14.96
C ALA A 13 -2.85 5.96 -13.64
N VAL A 14 -2.65 5.21 -12.55
CA VAL A 14 -2.29 5.76 -11.23
C VAL A 14 -0.78 5.81 -10.96
N THR A 15 0.05 5.38 -11.92
CA THR A 15 1.51 5.34 -11.78
C THR A 15 2.18 6.13 -12.90
N ILE A 16 2.61 5.48 -13.98
CA ILE A 16 3.43 6.10 -15.03
C ILE A 16 2.66 7.16 -15.82
N ASN A 17 1.39 6.92 -16.16
CA ASN A 17 0.60 7.88 -16.93
C ASN A 17 0.38 9.19 -16.14
N ALA A 18 0.19 9.08 -14.83
CA ALA A 18 0.10 10.24 -13.95
C ALA A 18 1.44 10.99 -13.86
N ALA A 19 2.56 10.27 -13.79
CA ALA A 19 3.90 10.86 -13.76
C ALA A 19 4.24 11.58 -15.08
N GLU A 20 3.92 10.97 -16.23
CA GLU A 20 4.08 11.57 -17.57
C GLU A 20 3.23 12.83 -17.73
N PHE A 21 1.97 12.79 -17.30
CA PHE A 21 1.10 13.96 -17.34
C PHE A 21 1.66 15.13 -16.50
N MET A 22 2.36 14.81 -15.41
CA MET A 22 3.01 15.78 -14.53
C MET A 22 4.44 16.16 -14.98
N GLY A 23 5.00 15.51 -16.00
CA GLY A 23 6.37 15.74 -16.48
C GLY A 23 7.45 15.34 -15.47
N ILE A 24 7.20 14.32 -14.66
CA ILE A 24 8.12 13.78 -13.63
C ILE A 24 8.36 12.27 -13.78
N GLU A 25 8.04 11.72 -14.95
CA GLU A 25 8.21 10.31 -15.30
C GLU A 25 9.66 9.84 -15.23
N ASP A 26 10.62 10.76 -15.38
CA ASP A 26 12.06 10.51 -15.21
C ASP A 26 12.43 10.19 -13.76
N ARG A 27 11.57 10.57 -12.80
CA ARG A 27 11.82 10.42 -11.36
C ARG A 27 10.92 9.42 -10.67
N VAL A 28 9.66 9.26 -11.11
CA VAL A 28 8.65 8.42 -10.43
C VAL A 28 7.74 7.72 -11.45
N GLY A 29 6.87 6.84 -10.97
CA GLY A 29 5.81 6.22 -11.79
C GLY A 29 6.15 4.86 -12.40
N SER A 30 7.41 4.42 -12.37
CA SER A 30 7.79 3.05 -12.71
C SER A 30 8.93 2.54 -11.83
N LEU A 31 9.09 1.21 -11.78
CA LEU A 31 10.16 0.55 -11.04
C LEU A 31 11.35 0.28 -11.97
N GLU A 32 12.15 1.32 -12.22
CA GLU A 32 13.31 1.26 -13.12
C GLU A 32 14.56 1.84 -12.44
N PRO A 33 15.77 1.34 -12.76
CA PRO A 33 17.01 1.90 -12.23
C PRO A 33 17.16 3.38 -12.58
N GLY A 34 17.58 4.19 -11.61
CA GLY A 34 17.76 5.64 -11.76
C GLY A 34 16.56 6.48 -11.31
N LYS A 35 15.37 5.88 -11.14
CA LYS A 35 14.20 6.55 -10.56
C LYS A 35 14.23 6.53 -9.03
N GLN A 36 13.37 7.34 -8.41
CA GLN A 36 13.20 7.35 -6.97
C GLN A 36 12.61 6.02 -6.50
N ALA A 37 13.20 5.45 -5.44
CA ALA A 37 12.70 4.24 -4.78
C ALA A 37 11.45 4.55 -3.93
N THR A 38 10.36 4.95 -4.59
CA THR A 38 9.05 5.15 -3.98
C THR A 38 8.15 4.01 -4.41
N LEU A 39 7.88 3.07 -3.51
CA LEU A 39 7.17 1.82 -3.80
C LEU A 39 6.37 1.35 -2.59
N LEU A 40 5.39 0.49 -2.85
CA LEU A 40 4.54 -0.14 -1.85
C LEU A 40 4.55 -1.66 -2.06
N ILE A 41 4.49 -2.39 -0.95
CA ILE A 41 4.39 -3.84 -0.91
C ILE A 41 3.01 -4.17 -0.35
N THR A 42 2.23 -4.93 -1.11
CA THR A 42 0.84 -5.28 -0.77
C THR A 42 0.63 -6.78 -0.86
N THR A 43 -0.32 -7.29 -0.06
CA THR A 43 -0.68 -8.73 -0.06
C THR A 43 -1.37 -9.18 -1.35
N GLY A 44 -1.98 -8.24 -2.07
CA GLY A 44 -2.63 -8.44 -3.36
C GLY A 44 -2.47 -7.22 -4.27
N THR A 45 -3.36 -7.09 -5.25
CA THR A 45 -3.35 -5.93 -6.15
C THR A 45 -3.71 -4.65 -5.38
N PRO A 46 -2.94 -3.55 -5.54
CA PRO A 46 -3.21 -2.29 -4.84
C PRO A 46 -4.51 -1.59 -5.28
N LEU A 47 -5.13 -2.08 -6.35
CA LEU A 47 -6.42 -1.59 -6.83
C LEU A 47 -7.62 -2.26 -6.15
N ASP A 48 -7.38 -3.31 -5.36
CA ASP A 48 -8.40 -4.00 -4.58
C ASP A 48 -8.45 -3.44 -3.16
N MET A 49 -9.65 -3.12 -2.68
CA MET A 49 -9.88 -2.61 -1.32
C MET A 49 -9.67 -3.68 -0.24
N THR A 50 -9.61 -4.96 -0.62
CA THR A 50 -9.31 -6.06 0.31
C THR A 50 -7.82 -6.32 0.49
N SER A 51 -6.97 -5.69 -0.33
CA SER A 51 -5.52 -5.80 -0.21
C SER A 51 -5.00 -4.89 0.90
N ASP A 52 -4.13 -5.45 1.74
CA ASP A 52 -3.43 -4.69 2.78
C ASP A 52 -2.06 -4.23 2.29
N ILE A 53 -1.63 -3.04 2.75
CA ILE A 53 -0.28 -2.52 2.54
C ILE A 53 0.61 -3.05 3.66
N GLU A 54 1.58 -3.90 3.31
CA GLU A 54 2.55 -4.46 4.24
C GLU A 54 3.68 -3.47 4.55
N GLN A 55 4.22 -2.83 3.51
CA GLN A 55 5.30 -1.85 3.65
C GLN A 55 5.17 -0.74 2.60
N ALA A 56 5.66 0.44 2.94
CA ALA A 56 5.75 1.56 2.02
C ALA A 56 7.11 2.23 2.14
N TYR A 57 7.68 2.62 1.00
CA TYR A 57 8.93 3.35 0.90
C TYR A 57 8.71 4.63 0.13
N ILE A 58 9.30 5.73 0.60
CA ILE A 58 9.31 7.02 -0.10
C ILE A 58 10.75 7.46 -0.24
N GLN A 59 11.22 7.59 -1.48
CA GLN A 59 12.61 7.96 -1.80
C GLN A 59 13.64 7.06 -1.09
N GLY A 60 13.37 5.76 -0.99
CA GLY A 60 14.23 4.77 -0.35
C GLY A 60 14.18 4.75 1.18
N ARG A 61 13.33 5.58 1.81
CA ARG A 61 13.08 5.54 3.25
C ARG A 61 11.82 4.75 3.53
N GLU A 62 11.92 3.77 4.42
CA GLU A 62 10.77 3.05 4.95
C GLU A 62 9.86 4.00 5.74
N ILE A 63 8.56 3.89 5.50
CA ILE A 63 7.54 4.64 6.21
C ILE A 63 6.95 3.76 7.29
N ASP A 64 6.92 4.28 8.52
CA ASP A 64 6.20 3.63 9.61
C ASP A 64 4.70 3.68 9.33
N MET A 65 4.12 2.52 9.04
CA MET A 65 2.70 2.35 8.72
C MET A 65 1.83 2.24 9.98
N MET A 66 2.37 2.56 11.16
CA MET A 66 1.69 2.48 12.44
C MET A 66 0.78 3.70 12.65
N ASP A 67 -0.52 3.48 12.46
CA ASP A 67 -1.56 4.48 12.72
C ASP A 67 -2.26 4.26 14.06
N ILE A 68 -2.90 5.32 14.56
CA ILE A 68 -3.75 5.26 15.77
C ILE A 68 -4.82 4.17 15.64
N GLN A 69 -5.38 3.96 14.44
CA GLN A 69 -6.35 2.89 14.19
C GLN A 69 -5.74 1.49 14.38
N LYS A 70 -4.53 1.25 13.87
CA LYS A 70 -3.80 -0.01 14.08
C LYS A 70 -3.45 -0.21 15.54
N PHE A 71 -2.99 0.85 16.21
CA PHE A 71 -2.69 0.83 17.65
C PHE A 71 -3.91 0.43 18.50
N PHE A 72 -5.07 1.03 18.22
CA PHE A 72 -6.29 0.65 18.93
C PHE A 72 -6.74 -0.76 18.58
N PHE A 73 -6.76 -1.13 17.30
CA PHE A 73 -7.14 -2.48 16.86
C PHE A 73 -6.30 -3.54 17.59
N GLU A 74 -4.97 -3.40 17.59
CA GLU A 74 -4.07 -4.30 18.29
C GLU A 74 -4.39 -4.36 19.79
N LYS A 75 -4.50 -3.19 20.44
CA LYS A 75 -4.82 -3.08 21.88
C LYS A 75 -6.16 -3.74 22.26
N TYR A 76 -7.20 -3.64 21.42
CA TYR A 76 -8.50 -4.25 21.68
C TYR A 76 -8.49 -5.75 21.39
N MET A 77 -7.82 -6.20 20.33
CA MET A 77 -7.71 -7.61 19.98
C MET A 77 -6.90 -8.41 21.03
N THR A 78 -5.83 -7.83 21.58
CA THR A 78 -5.08 -8.47 22.68
C THR A 78 -5.96 -8.75 23.90
N LYS A 79 -6.90 -7.84 24.24
CA LYS A 79 -7.83 -8.04 25.37
C LYS A 79 -8.83 -9.16 25.13
N VAL A 80 -9.30 -9.34 23.88
CA VAL A 80 -10.20 -10.43 23.51
C VAL A 80 -9.49 -11.78 23.67
N GLN A 81 -8.25 -11.88 23.18
CA GLN A 81 -7.44 -13.10 23.31
C GLN A 81 -7.12 -13.43 24.77
N GLN A 82 -6.78 -12.43 25.59
CA GLN A 82 -6.54 -12.63 27.03
C GLN A 82 -7.79 -13.12 27.76
N ARG A 83 -8.99 -12.63 27.41
CA ARG A 83 -10.24 -13.13 28.00
C ARG A 83 -10.57 -14.56 27.59
N GLN A 84 -10.31 -14.96 26.35
CA GLN A 84 -10.57 -16.33 25.89
C GLN A 84 -9.62 -17.36 26.55
N ARG A 85 -8.37 -16.98 26.84
CA ARG A 85 -7.38 -17.87 27.49
C ARG A 85 -7.67 -18.18 28.96
N VAL A 86 -8.56 -17.42 29.61
CA VAL A 86 -8.94 -17.61 31.03
C VAL A 86 -10.22 -18.46 31.16
N VAL A 87 -10.87 -18.81 30.03
CA VAL A 87 -12.16 -19.54 29.99
C VAL A 87 -12.00 -20.93 29.33
N SER A 88 -10.77 -21.45 29.24
CA SER A 88 -10.43 -22.86 28.95
C SER A 88 -9.49 -23.38 30.02
#